data_AF-A0A2T5IZJ7-F1
#
_entry.id   AF-A0A2T5IZJ7-F1
#
_cell.length_a   1.000
_cell.length_b   1.000
_cell.length_c   1.000
_cell.angle_alpha   90.00
_cell.angle_beta   90.00
_cell.angle_gamma   90.00
#
_symmetry.space_group_name_H-M   'P 1'
#
loop_
_entity.id
_entity.type
_entity.pdbx_description
1 polymer ?
#
loop_
_entity_poly.entity_id
_entity_poly.type
_entity_poly.pdbx_seq_one_letter_code
_entity_poly.pdbx_strand_id
1 'polypeptide(L)' 'MLLNIDKPLRTSTLHREDCPYIPKPYGTQLKPRDQMGRDGGWFLVLSEVEAKAVAEREFSRGTFVRCSKC' A
#
# COMPACT_ATOMS: atom_id res chain seq x y z
N MET A 1 -0.20 8.85 5.59
CA MET A 1 -0.90 7.54 5.49
C MET A 1 0.03 6.53 4.82
N LEU A 2 -0.26 5.24 4.96
CA LEU A 2 0.54 4.16 4.37
C LEU A 2 -0.30 3.35 3.37
N LEU A 3 0.13 3.22 2.12
CA LEU A 3 -0.50 2.38 1.12
C LEU A 3 0.29 1.08 0.97
N ASN A 4 -0.37 -0.06 1.21
CA ASN A 4 0.14 -1.37 0.80
C ASN A 4 -0.31 -1.65 -0.63
N ILE A 5 0.60 -2.08 -1.49
CA ILE A 5 0.26 -2.65 -2.79
C ILE A 5 0.71 -4.11 -2.80
N ASP A 6 -0.23 -5.02 -3.02
CA ASP A 6 0.00 -6.46 -3.09
C ASP A 6 -0.22 -6.95 -4.53
N LYS A 7 0.87 -7.29 -5.24
CA LYS A 7 0.76 -7.70 -6.66
C LYS A 7 0.07 -9.04 -6.84
N PRO A 8 0.44 -10.09 -6.07
CA PRO A 8 -0.19 -11.40 -6.21
C PRO A 8 -1.70 -11.33 -6.05
N LEU A 9 -2.20 -10.55 -5.08
CA LEU A 9 -3.62 -10.38 -4.81
C LEU A 9 -4.28 -9.25 -5.60
N ARG A 10 -3.51 -8.49 -6.41
CA ARG A 10 -3.97 -7.30 -7.15
C ARG A 10 -4.79 -6.35 -6.29
N THR A 11 -4.35 -6.14 -5.07
CA THR A 11 -5.08 -5.36 -4.07
C THR A 11 -4.19 -4.24 -3.53
N SER A 12 -4.78 -3.06 -3.38
CA SER A 12 -4.16 -1.90 -2.76
C SER A 12 -4.95 -1.53 -1.51
N THR A 13 -4.29 -1.53 -0.35
CA THR A 13 -4.93 -1.24 0.95
C THR A 13 -4.35 0.02 1.56
N LEU A 14 -5.20 1.03 1.79
CA LEU A 14 -4.82 2.26 2.47
C LEU A 14 -4.98 2.11 3.99
N HIS A 15 -3.90 2.40 4.72
CA HIS A 15 -3.83 2.37 6.17
C HIS A 15 -3.52 3.76 6.73
N ARG A 16 -4.04 4.05 7.92
CA ARG A 16 -3.49 5.11 8.76
C ARG A 16 -2.10 4.71 9.26
N GLU A 17 -1.25 5.71 9.54
CA GLU A 17 0.12 5.47 10.02
C GLU A 17 0.18 4.81 11.40
N ASP A 18 -0.85 5.03 12.21
CA ASP A 18 -1.01 4.45 13.54
C ASP A 18 -1.67 3.05 13.53
N CYS A 19 -2.00 2.50 12.36
CA CYS A 19 -2.65 1.21 12.24
C CYS A 19 -1.80 0.10 12.91
N PRO A 20 -2.35 -0.70 13.84
CA PRO A 20 -1.57 -1.75 14.53
C PRO A 20 -1.27 -2.96 13.65
N TYR A 21 -1.90 -3.07 12.48
CA TYR A 21 -1.78 -4.20 11.56
C TYR A 21 -0.75 -3.96 10.43
N ILE A 22 -0.10 -2.79 10.39
CA ILE A 22 1.03 -2.58 9.48
C ILE A 22 2.31 -3.13 10.12
N PRO A 23 3.15 -3.86 9.36
CA PRO A 23 4.45 -4.32 9.87
C PRO A 23 5.35 -3.14 10.22
N LYS A 24 6.00 -3.20 11.39
CA LYS A 24 6.96 -2.21 11.87
C LYS A 24 8.33 -2.88 12.07
N PRO A 25 9.42 -2.38 11.46
CA PRO A 25 9.47 -1.25 10.52
C PRO A 25 8.73 -1.55 9.21
N TYR A 26 8.06 -0.56 8.65
CA TYR A 26 7.44 -0.66 7.33
C TYR A 26 8.52 -0.56 6.25
N GLY A 27 8.37 -1.30 5.14
CA GLY A 27 9.39 -1.35 4.09
C GLY A 27 10.51 -2.35 4.35
N THR A 28 10.19 -3.63 4.43
CA THR A 28 11.20 -4.69 4.59
C THR A 28 11.84 -5.06 3.25
N GLN A 29 12.87 -5.90 3.27
CA GLN A 29 13.45 -6.45 2.02
C GLN A 29 12.43 -7.21 1.17
N LEU A 30 11.37 -7.76 1.77
CA LEU A 30 10.31 -8.51 1.09
C LEU A 30 9.22 -7.58 0.51
N LYS A 31 8.91 -6.48 1.20
CA LYS A 31 7.98 -5.45 0.75
C LYS A 31 8.65 -4.09 0.95
N PRO A 32 9.40 -3.58 -0.04
CA PRO A 32 10.17 -2.36 0.11
C PRO A 32 9.28 -1.14 0.31
N ARG A 33 9.83 -0.10 0.92
CA ARG A 33 9.17 1.19 1.10
C ARG A 33 9.49 2.12 -0.07
N ASP A 34 8.49 2.89 -0.48
CA ASP A 34 8.49 3.89 -1.55
C ASP A 34 9.03 3.33 -2.88
N GLN A 35 9.00 2.00 -3.03
CA GLN A 35 9.49 1.26 -4.18
C GLN A 35 8.60 0.04 -4.39
N MET A 36 8.49 -0.38 -5.66
CA MET A 36 7.71 -1.53 -6.05
C MET A 36 8.59 -2.78 -6.17
N GLY A 37 8.40 -3.74 -5.26
CA GLY A 37 9.09 -5.03 -5.29
C GLY A 37 8.41 -6.06 -6.20
N ARG A 38 8.95 -7.29 -6.18
CA ARG A 38 8.35 -8.44 -6.90
C ARG A 38 6.92 -8.73 -6.44
N ASP A 39 6.67 -8.68 -5.14
CA ASP A 39 5.39 -9.07 -4.54
C ASP A 39 4.55 -7.87 -4.10
N GLY A 40 5.11 -6.67 -4.13
CA GLY A 40 4.43 -5.49 -3.63
C GLY A 40 5.36 -4.44 -3.07
N GLY A 41 4.76 -3.45 -2.42
CA GLY A 41 5.49 -2.38 -1.74
C GLY A 41 4.60 -1.59 -0.80
N TRP A 42 5.25 -0.82 0.07
CA TRP A 42 4.60 0.15 0.94
C TRP A 42 4.93 1.55 0.44
N PHE A 43 3.94 2.42 0.33
CA PHE A 43 4.13 3.80 -0.12
C PHE A 43 3.60 4.76 0.93
N LEU A 44 4.42 5.76 1.28
CA LEU A 44 3.91 6.90 2.02
C LEU A 44 3.09 7.77 1.08
N VAL A 45 1.88 8.10 1.53
CA VAL A 45 0.94 8.94 0.79
C VAL A 45 0.31 9.94 1.74
N LEU A 46 0.12 11.16 1.25
CA LEU A 46 -0.41 12.30 1.99
C LEU A 46 -1.93 12.36 1.90
N SER A 47 -2.51 11.80 0.84
CA SER A 47 -3.96 11.81 0.62
C SER A 47 -4.46 10.50 0.02
N GLU A 48 -5.76 10.26 0.13
CA GLU A 48 -6.38 9.11 -0.55
C GLU A 48 -6.39 9.27 -2.07
N VAL A 49 -6.46 10.51 -2.57
CA VAL A 49 -6.37 10.79 -4.01
C VAL A 49 -5.01 10.34 -4.54
N GLU A 50 -3.94 10.69 -3.84
CA GLU A 50 -2.59 10.22 -4.14
C GLU A 50 -2.49 8.69 -4.03
N ALA A 51 -3.08 8.09 -3.00
CA ALA A 51 -3.09 6.64 -2.83
C ALA A 51 -3.74 5.91 -4.01
N LYS A 52 -4.87 6.44 -4.53
CA LYS A 52 -5.55 5.90 -5.71
C LYS A 52 -4.70 6.07 -6.96
N ALA A 53 -4.08 7.23 -7.16
CA ALA A 53 -3.20 7.47 -8.31
C ALA A 53 -1.99 6.52 -8.33
N VAL A 54 -1.36 6.28 -7.18
CA VAL A 54 -0.26 5.31 -7.06
C VAL A 54 -0.80 3.90 -7.34
N ALA A 55 -1.93 3.50 -6.76
CA ALA A 55 -2.53 2.19 -7.00
C ALA A 55 -2.87 1.94 -8.47
N GLU A 56 -3.45 2.93 -9.16
CA GLU A 56 -3.82 2.83 -10.59
C GLU A 56 -2.59 2.76 -11.50
N ARG A 57 -1.52 3.51 -11.17
CA ARG A 57 -0.26 3.47 -11.93
C ARG A 57 0.38 2.08 -11.89
N GLU A 58 0.40 1.45 -10.72
CA GLU A 58 1.00 0.11 -10.57
C GLU A 58 0.02 -1.01 -11.01
N PHE A 59 -1.29 -0.79 -10.84
CA PHE A 59 -2.37 -1.74 -11.13
C PHE A 59 -3.63 -1.06 -11.66
N SER A 60 -3.73 -0.90 -12.97
CA SER A 60 -4.90 -0.29 -13.63
C SER A 60 -6.24 -1.03 -13.44
N ARG A 61 -6.21 -2.29 -12.97
CA ARG A 61 -7.40 -3.13 -12.72
C ARG A 61 -7.36 -3.87 -11.37
N GLY A 62 -6.80 -3.23 -10.33
CA GLY A 62 -6.75 -3.76 -8.97
C GLY A 62 -7.96 -3.36 -8.11
N THR A 63 -8.12 -4.02 -6.96
CA THR A 63 -9.10 -3.60 -5.95
C THR A 63 -8.44 -2.60 -5.00
N PHE A 64 -9.03 -1.41 -4.84
CA PHE A 64 -8.63 -0.44 -3.82
C PHE A 64 -9.55 -0.54 -2.61
N VAL A 65 -8.97 -0.74 -1.42
CA VAL A 65 -9.72 -0.80 -0.16
C VAL A 65 -9.07 0.09 0.90
N ARG A 66 -9.89 0.59 1.83
CA ARG A 66 -9.39 1.12 3.09
C ARG A 66 -9.29 -0.03 4.09
N CYS A 67 -8.25 -0.03 4.91
CA CYS A 67 -8.12 -1.02 5.97
C CYS A 67 -9.34 -0.93 6.90
N SER A 68 -10.02 -2.06 7.14
CA SER A 68 -11.21 -2.11 8.01
C SER A 68 -10.89 -1.99 9.50
N LYS A 69 -9.61 -1.92 9.85
CA LYS A 69 -9.10 -1.88 11.22
C LYS A 69 -8.56 -0.51 11.63
N CYS A 70 -8.65 0.50 10.77
CA CYS A 70 -8.25 1.87 11.08
C CYS A 70 -9.07 2.91 10.31
#